data_AF-A0A0K8UAS5-F1
#
_entry.id   AF-A0A0K8UAS5-F1
#
_cell.length_a   1.000
_cell.length_b   1.000
_cell.length_c   1.000
_cell.angle_alpha   90.00
_cell.angle_beta   90.00
_cell.angle_gamma   90.00
#
_symmetry.space_group_name_H-M   'P 1'
#
loop_
_entity.id
_entity.type
_entity.pdbx_description
1 polymer ?
#
loop_
_entity_poly.entity_id
_entity_poly.type
_entity_poly.pdbx_seq_one_letter_code
_entity_poly.pdbx_strand_id
1 'polypeptide(L)'
;MSRGSHSSDTLHCCCSYGQCTDAETGRELYIGESFTRPGQCIRVQCLGTLQLWEDGCEVPKLEGNCSAVPPGNEFLNYPHCCPLFVCRKIAVSEKDRREEIRTYNQYGTMIKQDIQQIFSVGPVKGNVPGAGVITQFEI
;
A
#
# COMPACT_ATOMS: atom_id res chain seq x y z
N MET A 1 -45.56 -27.00 -53.18
CA MET A 1 -44.11 -27.10 -52.94
C MET A 1 -43.71 -26.01 -51.95
N SER A 2 -43.77 -26.30 -50.65
CA SER A 2 -43.38 -25.34 -49.61
C SER A 2 -42.11 -25.87 -48.96
N ARG A 3 -40.99 -25.21 -49.25
CA ARG A 3 -39.67 -25.54 -48.70
C ARG A 3 -39.66 -25.17 -47.21
N GLY A 4 -39.41 -26.16 -46.36
CA GLY A 4 -39.12 -25.97 -44.95
C GLY A 4 -37.74 -25.32 -44.81
N SER A 5 -37.72 -24.12 -44.20
CA SER A 5 -36.48 -23.49 -43.77
C SER A 5 -36.11 -24.09 -42.41
N HIS A 6 -35.15 -25.00 -42.42
CA HIS A 6 -34.42 -25.42 -41.21
C HIS A 6 -33.80 -24.18 -40.57
N SER A 7 -34.38 -23.72 -39.46
CA SER A 7 -33.71 -22.79 -38.57
C SER A 7 -32.61 -23.58 -37.87
N SER A 8 -31.36 -23.30 -38.26
CA SER A 8 -30.18 -23.85 -37.62
C SER A 8 -30.12 -23.26 -36.21
N ASP A 9 -30.59 -24.02 -35.21
CA ASP A 9 -30.43 -23.75 -33.78
C ASP A 9 -28.94 -23.79 -33.42
N THR A 10 -28.23 -22.74 -33.81
CA THR A 10 -26.94 -22.41 -33.24
C THR A 10 -27.27 -21.65 -31.98
N LEU A 11 -27.39 -22.40 -30.88
CA LEU A 11 -27.54 -21.88 -29.53
C LEU A 11 -26.29 -21.02 -29.23
N HIS A 12 -26.32 -19.75 -29.65
CA HIS A 12 -25.43 -18.74 -29.10
C HIS A 12 -25.79 -18.67 -27.62
N CYS A 13 -24.98 -19.29 -26.78
CA CYS A 13 -24.96 -18.96 -25.35
C CYS A 13 -24.75 -17.45 -25.27
N CYS A 14 -25.84 -16.71 -25.09
CA CYS A 14 -25.79 -15.34 -24.58
C CYS A 14 -25.28 -15.43 -23.14
N CYS A 15 -23.98 -15.69 -22.99
CA CYS A 15 -23.26 -15.32 -21.78
C CYS A 15 -23.38 -13.80 -21.74
N SER A 16 -24.45 -13.29 -21.13
CA SER A 16 -24.41 -11.97 -20.50
C SER A 16 -23.33 -12.12 -19.43
N TYR A 17 -22.08 -11.85 -19.80
CA TYR A 17 -21.01 -11.68 -18.86
C TYR A 17 -21.46 -10.51 -18.02
N GLY A 18 -21.95 -10.79 -16.81
CA GLY A 18 -22.44 -9.75 -15.94
C GLY A 18 -21.35 -8.70 -15.77
N GLN A 19 -21.72 -7.44 -15.96
CA GLN A 19 -20.82 -6.30 -15.87
C GLN A 19 -21.29 -5.40 -14.72
N CYS A 20 -20.33 -4.78 -14.06
CA CYS A 20 -20.57 -3.69 -13.15
C CYS A 20 -20.10 -2.38 -13.78
N THR A 21 -20.83 -1.29 -13.55
CA THR A 21 -20.41 0.05 -14.00
C THR A 21 -20.13 0.92 -12.79
N ASP A 22 -18.89 1.38 -12.66
CA ASP A 22 -18.50 2.34 -11.63
C ASP A 22 -19.15 3.70 -11.91
N ALA A 23 -19.99 4.17 -11.00
CA ALA A 23 -20.76 5.41 -11.20
C ALA A 23 -19.88 6.67 -11.18
N GLU A 24 -18.72 6.63 -10.49
CA GLU A 24 -17.82 7.77 -10.39
C GLU A 24 -16.98 7.97 -11.65
N THR A 25 -16.44 6.89 -12.21
CA THR A 25 -15.56 6.95 -13.39
C THR A 25 -16.26 6.61 -14.70
N GLY A 26 -17.47 6.04 -14.65
CA GLY A 26 -18.17 5.49 -15.81
C GLY A 26 -17.52 4.23 -16.36
N ARG A 27 -16.56 3.63 -15.65
CA ARG A 27 -15.81 2.47 -16.13
C ARG A 27 -16.62 1.19 -15.97
N GLU A 28 -16.69 0.42 -17.04
CA GLU A 28 -17.27 -0.91 -17.03
C GLU A 28 -16.21 -1.95 -16.60
N LEU A 29 -16.62 -2.88 -15.76
CA LEU A 29 -15.80 -3.96 -15.20
C LEU A 29 -16.53 -5.29 -15.43
N TYR A 30 -15.79 -6.28 -15.93
CA TYR A 30 -16.28 -7.66 -15.93
C TYR A 30 -16.21 -8.25 -14.51
N ILE A 31 -17.06 -9.24 -14.22
CA ILE A 31 -16.98 -10.00 -12.97
C ILE A 31 -15.55 -10.49 -12.73
N GLY A 32 -15.03 -10.19 -11.54
CA GLY A 32 -13.68 -10.53 -11.11
C GLY A 32 -12.63 -9.47 -11.42
N GLU A 33 -12.91 -8.54 -12.34
CA GLU A 33 -12.01 -7.43 -12.61
C GLU A 33 -12.00 -6.42 -11.46
N SER A 34 -10.84 -5.79 -11.29
CA SER A 34 -10.65 -4.70 -10.35
C SER A 34 -9.74 -3.64 -10.94
N PHE A 35 -9.93 -2.40 -10.49
CA PHE A 35 -9.05 -1.30 -10.83
C PHE A 35 -8.88 -0.36 -9.64
N THR A 36 -7.84 0.46 -9.68
CA THR A 36 -7.66 1.57 -8.73
C THR A 36 -8.28 2.82 -9.30
N ARG A 37 -9.16 3.47 -8.53
CA ARG A 37 -9.86 4.67 -9.00
C ARG A 37 -8.83 5.81 -9.19
N PRO A 38 -8.81 6.53 -10.34
CA PRO A 38 -7.84 7.60 -10.53
C PRO A 38 -8.00 8.71 -9.47
N GLY A 39 -6.90 9.15 -8.89
CA GLY A 39 -6.90 10.20 -7.86
C GLY A 39 -7.42 9.77 -6.48
N GLN A 40 -7.84 8.52 -6.32
CA GLN A 40 -8.26 7.95 -5.04
C GLN A 40 -7.56 6.60 -4.84
N CYS A 41 -6.88 6.37 -3.71
CA CYS A 41 -6.31 5.05 -3.45
C CYS A 41 -7.38 4.07 -2.95
N ILE A 42 -8.32 3.74 -3.84
CA ILE A 42 -9.44 2.83 -3.60
C ILE A 42 -9.43 1.78 -4.70
N ARG A 43 -9.47 0.50 -4.30
CA ARG A 43 -9.70 -0.62 -5.20
C ARG A 43 -11.19 -0.82 -5.38
N VAL A 44 -11.65 -0.75 -6.61
CA VAL A 44 -13.03 -1.08 -7.01
C VAL A 44 -13.00 -2.43 -7.71
N GLN A 45 -13.86 -3.36 -7.30
CA GLN A 45 -13.94 -4.71 -7.84
C GLN A 45 -15.38 -5.10 -8.16
N CYS A 46 -15.62 -5.68 -9.34
CA CYS A 46 -16.92 -6.25 -9.68
C CYS A 46 -17.03 -7.68 -9.14
N LEU A 47 -17.92 -7.90 -8.18
CA LEU A 47 -18.17 -9.22 -7.59
C LEU A 47 -19.12 -10.04 -8.47
N GLY A 48 -19.10 -11.37 -8.30
CA GLY A 48 -20.01 -12.28 -9.02
C GLY A 48 -21.50 -12.05 -8.75
N THR A 49 -21.85 -11.26 -7.73
CA THR A 49 -23.21 -10.82 -7.41
C THR A 49 -23.67 -9.59 -8.20
N LEU A 50 -22.87 -9.10 -9.17
CA LEU A 50 -23.10 -7.85 -9.90
C LEU A 50 -23.11 -6.62 -9.01
N GLN A 51 -22.40 -6.69 -7.89
CA GLN A 51 -22.20 -5.57 -6.98
C GLN A 51 -20.75 -5.10 -7.08
N LEU A 52 -20.59 -3.78 -7.04
CA LEU A 52 -19.28 -3.17 -6.85
C LEU A 52 -18.90 -3.26 -5.38
N TRP A 53 -17.67 -3.68 -5.15
CA TRP A 53 -17.05 -3.66 -3.84
C TRP A 53 -15.87 -2.70 -3.87
N GLU A 54 -15.82 -1.83 -2.87
CA GLU A 54 -14.80 -0.80 -2.74
C GLU A 54 -13.96 -1.06 -1.50
N ASP A 55 -12.65 -0.90 -1.65
CA ASP A 55 -11.67 -1.14 -0.59
C ASP A 55 -10.65 -0.02 -0.57
N GLY A 56 -10.67 0.74 0.51
CA GLY A 56 -9.79 1.87 0.75
C GLY A 56 -8.61 1.49 1.62
N CYS A 57 -7.67 2.42 1.76
CA CYS A 57 -6.56 2.24 2.68
C CYS A 57 -7.06 2.29 4.13
N GLU A 58 -6.94 1.17 4.83
CA GLU A 58 -7.19 1.13 6.27
C GLU A 58 -6.10 1.91 7.03
N VAL A 59 -6.52 2.53 8.13
CA VAL A 59 -5.60 3.14 9.10
C VAL A 59 -5.36 2.13 10.21
N PRO A 60 -4.16 1.51 10.30
CA PRO A 60 -3.88 0.52 11.33
C PRO A 60 -3.86 1.18 12.71
N LYS A 61 -4.32 0.43 13.72
CA LYS A 61 -4.21 0.83 15.13
C LYS A 61 -2.78 0.60 15.62
N LEU A 62 -1.93 1.60 15.44
CA LEU A 62 -0.53 1.57 15.88
C LEU A 62 -0.38 2.27 17.23
N GLU A 63 0.49 1.73 18.10
CA GLU A 63 0.81 2.34 19.39
C GLU A 63 1.95 3.35 19.26
N GLY A 64 1.79 4.52 19.88
CA GLY A 64 2.81 5.58 19.94
C GLY A 64 2.60 6.74 18.97
N ASN A 65 3.63 7.59 18.82
CA ASN A 65 3.60 8.72 17.89
C ASN A 65 3.92 8.26 16.47
N CYS A 66 2.86 7.89 15.75
CA CYS A 66 2.91 7.48 14.35
C CYS A 66 2.35 8.58 13.45
N SER A 67 2.98 8.79 12.29
CA SER A 67 2.51 9.73 11.28
C SER A 67 2.31 9.01 9.96
N ALA A 68 1.20 9.32 9.28
CA ALA A 68 0.96 8.85 7.92
C ALA A 68 1.89 9.59 6.95
N VAL A 69 2.57 8.82 6.10
CA VAL A 69 3.46 9.29 5.04
C VAL A 69 2.86 8.85 3.72
N PRO A 70 2.45 9.79 2.84
CA PRO A 70 1.92 9.44 1.54
C PRO A 70 2.99 8.71 0.70
N PRO A 71 2.59 7.84 -0.23
CA PRO A 71 3.54 7.23 -1.15
C PRO A 71 4.25 8.32 -1.98
N GLY A 72 5.52 8.11 -2.30
CA GLY A 72 6.28 9.04 -3.16
C GLY A 72 5.77 9.12 -4.59
N ASN A 73 4.84 8.24 -4.98
CA ASN A 73 4.23 8.19 -6.31
C ASN A 73 2.71 7.95 -6.17
N GLU A 74 1.93 8.93 -6.61
CA GLU A 74 0.45 8.91 -6.58
C GLU A 74 -0.18 8.06 -7.69
N PHE A 75 0.59 7.64 -8.69
CA PHE A 75 0.13 6.79 -9.80
C PHE A 75 0.26 5.29 -9.52
N LEU A 76 0.61 4.92 -8.29
CA LEU A 76 0.65 3.53 -7.89
C LEU A 76 -0.78 2.97 -7.81
N ASN A 77 -0.94 1.70 -8.17
CA ASN A 77 -2.21 1.01 -7.99
C ASN A 77 -2.36 0.56 -6.55
N TYR A 78 -3.59 0.41 -6.07
CA TYR A 78 -3.89 -0.25 -4.81
C TYR A 78 -3.26 -1.66 -4.80
N PRO A 79 -2.62 -2.09 -3.70
CA PRO A 79 -2.51 -1.41 -2.41
C PRO A 79 -1.29 -0.47 -2.27
N HIS A 80 -0.48 -0.31 -3.30
CA HIS A 80 0.78 0.43 -3.24
C HIS A 80 0.63 1.95 -3.17
N CYS A 81 -0.54 2.49 -3.55
CA CYS A 81 -0.85 3.90 -3.31
C CYS A 81 -1.27 4.20 -1.86
N CYS A 82 -1.32 3.21 -0.98
CA CYS A 82 -1.69 3.45 0.41
C CYS A 82 -0.57 4.16 1.18
N PRO A 83 -0.93 5.03 2.15
CA PRO A 83 0.06 5.68 2.99
C PRO A 83 0.78 4.65 3.85
N LEU A 84 2.07 4.89 4.06
CA LEU A 84 2.87 4.18 5.04
C LEU A 84 2.79 4.92 6.38
N PHE A 85 3.00 4.20 7.48
CA PHE A 85 2.93 4.80 8.81
C PHE A 85 4.29 4.74 9.47
N VAL A 86 4.86 5.91 9.77
CA VAL A 86 6.18 6.04 10.40
C VAL A 86 6.00 6.38 11.86
N CYS A 87 6.42 5.47 12.74
CA CYS A 87 6.40 5.63 14.19
C CYS A 87 7.81 5.90 14.69
N ARG A 88 7.98 6.91 15.54
CA ARG A 88 9.26 7.23 16.18
C ARG A 88 9.22 6.92 17.65
N LYS A 89 10.24 6.20 18.14
CA LYS A 89 10.45 5.90 19.54
C LYS A 89 11.83 6.38 19.95
N ILE A 90 11.89 7.30 20.89
CA ILE A 90 13.14 7.80 21.47
C ILE A 90 13.33 7.11 22.81
N ALA A 91 14.37 6.30 22.93
CA ALA A 91 14.85 5.77 24.19
C ALA A 91 16.07 6.58 24.64
N VAL A 92 15.92 7.33 25.72
CA VAL A 92 17.00 8.10 26.35
C VAL A 92 17.48 7.32 27.56
N SER A 93 18.76 6.96 27.58
CA SER A 93 19.47 6.43 28.76
C SER A 93 20.53 7.46 29.19
N GLU A 94 21.06 7.34 30.40
CA GLU A 94 22.00 8.31 31.00
C GLU A 94 23.26 8.59 30.16
N LYS A 95 23.62 7.69 29.24
CA LYS A 95 24.82 7.79 28.38
C LYS A 95 24.55 7.74 26.88
N ASP A 96 23.38 7.26 26.49
CA ASP A 96 23.05 6.92 25.10
C ASP A 96 21.66 7.42 24.74
N ARG A 97 21.54 8.02 23.55
CA ARG A 97 20.25 8.33 22.94
C ARG A 97 20.03 7.40 21.74
N ARG A 98 19.00 6.56 21.81
CA ARG A 98 18.59 5.68 20.72
C ARG A 98 17.27 6.16 20.13
N GLU A 99 17.29 6.53 18.87
CA GLU A 99 16.10 6.80 18.08
C GLU A 99 15.79 5.57 17.23
N GLU A 100 14.58 5.05 17.37
CA GLU A 100 14.07 3.93 16.59
C GLU A 100 12.91 4.43 15.73
N ILE A 101 13.04 4.28 14.42
CA ILE A 101 12.04 4.65 13.43
C ILE A 101 11.50 3.37 12.82
N ARG A 102 10.22 3.09 13.03
CA ARG A 102 9.53 1.91 12.47
C ARG A 102 8.54 2.36 11.42
N THR A 103 8.56 1.71 10.26
CA THR A 103 7.60 1.95 9.18
C THR A 103 6.68 0.75 9.01
N TYR A 104 5.38 1.01 9.01
CA TYR A 104 4.32 0.02 8.84
C TYR A 104 3.55 0.28 7.55
N ASN A 105 3.01 -0.79 6.96
CA ASN A 105 2.06 -0.69 5.86
C ASN A 105 0.62 -0.50 6.37
N GLN A 106 -0.35 -0.39 5.46
CA GLN A 106 -1.77 -0.23 5.76
C GLN A 106 -2.38 -1.38 6.57
N TYR A 107 -1.78 -2.57 6.54
CA TYR A 107 -2.21 -3.71 7.34
C TYR A 107 -1.56 -3.76 8.74
N GLY A 108 -0.77 -2.75 9.11
CA GLY A 108 -0.03 -2.71 10.37
C GLY A 108 1.18 -3.65 10.40
N THR A 109 1.61 -4.19 9.26
CA THR A 109 2.83 -5.00 9.16
C THR A 109 4.04 -4.09 9.08
N MET A 110 5.07 -4.35 9.89
CA MET A 110 6.33 -3.62 9.84
C MET A 110 7.09 -3.99 8.57
N ILE A 111 7.41 -2.99 7.75
CA ILE A 111 8.15 -3.16 6.50
C ILE A 111 9.58 -2.61 6.56
N LYS A 112 9.85 -1.72 7.53
CA LYS A 112 11.17 -1.12 7.71
C LYS A 112 11.40 -0.77 9.18
N GLN A 113 12.63 -0.92 9.64
CA GLN A 113 13.10 -0.44 10.93
C GLN A 113 14.48 0.20 10.78
N ASP A 114 14.59 1.48 11.13
CA ASP A 114 15.85 2.22 11.18
C ASP A 114 16.19 2.52 12.64
N ILE A 115 17.40 2.17 13.07
CA ILE A 115 17.89 2.42 14.43
C ILE A 115 19.06 3.39 14.35
N GLN A 116 18.93 4.56 14.97
CA GLN A 116 20.00 5.55 15.12
C GLN A 116 20.45 5.60 16.58
N GLN A 117 21.71 5.27 16.83
CA GLN A 117 22.33 5.40 18.15
C GLN A 117 23.29 6.59 18.15
N ILE A 118 23.08 7.53 19.07
CA ILE A 118 23.99 8.64 19.33
C ILE A 118 24.71 8.34 20.63
N PHE A 119 25.99 7.99 20.51
CA PHE A 119 26.91 7.84 21.64
C PHE A 119 27.50 9.19 22.00
N SER A 120 27.43 9.58 23.27
CA SER A 120 28.11 10.77 23.76
C SER A 120 29.57 10.40 24.08
N VAL A 121 30.49 10.60 23.14
CA VAL A 121 31.93 10.51 23.43
C VAL A 121 32.33 11.72 24.28
N GLY A 122 32.76 11.46 25.52
CA GLY A 122 33.38 12.48 26.38
C GLY A 122 34.63 13.09 25.70
N PRO A 123 35.09 14.26 26.14
CA PRO A 123 36.21 14.95 25.50
C PRO A 123 37.42 14.04 25.45
N VAL A 124 37.80 13.65 24.23
CA VAL A 124 39.00 12.84 23.97
C VAL A 124 40.20 13.69 24.35
N LYS A 125 40.90 13.33 25.44
CA LYS A 125 42.28 13.80 25.66
C LYS A 125 43.18 13.10 24.64
N GLY A 126 43.20 13.59 23.40
CA GLY A 126 44.07 13.04 22.35
C GLY A 126 43.74 13.62 20.98
N ASN A 127 44.71 14.33 20.40
CA ASN A 127 44.66 14.84 19.03
C ASN A 127 44.56 13.68 18.03
N VAL A 128 43.44 13.54 17.32
CA VAL A 128 43.38 12.74 16.08
C VAL A 128 42.54 13.48 15.02
N PRO A 129 43.13 13.82 13.86
CA PRO A 129 42.40 14.44 12.74
C PRO A 129 41.72 13.36 11.90
N GLY A 130 40.41 13.52 11.64
CA GLY A 130 39.66 12.72 10.67
C GLY A 130 38.47 11.98 11.27
N ALA A 131 37.31 12.64 11.32
CA ALA A 131 36.05 12.02 11.71
C ALA A 131 35.55 11.06 10.61
N GLY A 132 35.69 9.76 10.85
CA GLY A 132 35.06 8.72 10.04
C GLY A 132 33.64 8.44 10.54
N VAL A 133 32.63 8.64 9.68
CA VAL A 133 31.26 8.17 9.90
C VAL A 133 31.25 6.67 9.58
N ILE A 134 31.01 5.84 10.60
CA ILE A 134 30.83 4.40 10.42
C ILE A 134 29.34 4.14 10.20
N THR A 135 28.93 4.02 8.94
CA THR A 135 27.67 3.39 8.57
C THR A 135 27.87 1.88 8.56
N GLN A 136 27.30 1.17 9.54
CA GLN A 136 27.23 -0.29 9.55
C GLN A 136 25.91 -0.70 8.87
N PHE A 137 26.00 -1.40 7.74
CA PHE A 137 24.89 -2.13 7.12
C PHE A 137 25.07 -3.61 7.48
N GLU A 138 24.08 -4.23 8.13
CA GLU A 138 23.98 -5.69 8.20
C GLU A 138 23.14 -6.19 7.02
N ILE A 139 23.63 -7.26 6.37
CA ILE A 139 23.05 -7.94 5.19
C ILE A 139 22.08 -9.02 5.66
#